data_AF-A0A946BTF7-F1
#
_entry.id   AF-A0A946BTF7-F1
#
_cell.length_a   1.000
_cell.length_b   1.000
_cell.length_c   1.000
_cell.angle_alpha   90.00
_cell.angle_beta   90.00
_cell.angle_gamma   90.00
#
_symmetry.space_group_name_H-M   'P 1'
#
loop_
_entity.id
_entity.type
_entity.pdbx_description
1 polymer ?
#
loop_
_entity_poly.entity_id
_entity_poly.type
_entity_poly.pdbx_seq_one_letter_code
_entity_poly.pdbx_strand_id
1 'polypeptide(L)'
;MTILSENLRTLRKKLNCTQMTLSEVLEIGFRTYVRYEAGERDAPVSVLVKLAALGKVSLDRLLTTEIHIDDLDTPDQKISKSTIQNAKVIGGGIEEGRLMFKGLLSDHLVTNTQDEQKLLTLFRESNPTNRDKFLQDLEWMFNNTRRSHSTDTQKIPRKLEKAQTAVKLNKLAKNIPKITVRG
;
A
#
# COMPACT_ATOMS: atom_id res chain seq x y z
N MET A 1 22.61 -2.74 -34.22
CA MET A 1 21.25 -2.63 -33.66
C MET A 1 21.36 -1.80 -32.39
N THR A 2 20.36 -0.98 -32.08
CA THR A 2 20.36 -0.17 -30.85
C THR A 2 19.73 -0.97 -29.71
N ILE A 3 20.12 -0.69 -28.47
CA ILE A 3 19.54 -1.32 -27.26
C ILE A 3 18.01 -1.24 -27.30
N LEU A 4 17.47 -0.09 -27.69
CA LEU A 4 16.04 0.11 -27.88
C LEU A 4 15.44 -0.88 -28.89
N SER A 5 16.02 -1.01 -30.09
CA SER A 5 15.48 -1.88 -31.14
C SER A 5 15.40 -3.36 -30.71
N GLU A 6 16.40 -3.81 -29.94
CA GLU A 6 16.43 -5.16 -29.38
C GLU A 6 15.39 -5.32 -28.26
N ASN A 7 15.27 -4.34 -27.38
CA ASN A 7 14.26 -4.33 -26.32
C ASN A 7 12.82 -4.35 -26.86
N LEU A 8 12.54 -3.65 -27.97
CA LEU A 8 11.23 -3.71 -28.62
C LEU A 8 10.92 -5.13 -29.11
N ARG A 9 11.93 -5.80 -29.67
CA ARG A 9 11.80 -7.17 -30.14
C ARG A 9 11.60 -8.16 -28.99
N THR A 10 12.30 -7.98 -27.87
CA THR A 10 12.14 -8.86 -26.69
C THR A 10 10.77 -8.66 -26.04
N LEU A 11 10.29 -7.42 -25.93
CA LEU A 11 8.92 -7.12 -25.48
C LEU A 11 7.86 -7.77 -26.38
N ARG A 12 7.99 -7.65 -27.71
CA ARG A 12 7.05 -8.29 -28.64
C ARG A 12 7.04 -9.81 -28.47
N LYS A 13 8.21 -10.43 -28.31
CA LYS A 13 8.32 -11.88 -28.05
C LYS A 13 7.67 -12.27 -26.72
N LYS A 14 7.87 -11.49 -25.65
CA LYS A 14 7.23 -11.74 -24.36
C LYS A 14 5.71 -11.69 -24.45
N LEU A 15 5.17 -10.76 -25.23
CA LEU A 15 3.73 -10.59 -25.46
C LEU A 15 3.16 -11.61 -26.47
N ASN A 16 3.97 -12.50 -27.05
CA ASN A 16 3.58 -13.44 -28.09
C ASN A 16 2.83 -12.79 -29.27
N CYS A 17 3.20 -11.55 -29.61
CA CYS A 17 2.54 -10.75 -30.65
C CYS A 17 3.33 -10.75 -31.96
N THR A 18 2.60 -10.55 -33.07
CA THR A 18 3.22 -10.28 -34.37
C THR A 18 3.54 -8.79 -34.50
N GLN A 19 4.43 -8.43 -35.43
CA GLN A 19 4.74 -7.03 -35.72
C GLN A 19 3.50 -6.27 -36.23
N MET A 20 2.57 -6.97 -36.89
CA MET A 20 1.32 -6.42 -37.39
C MET A 20 0.37 -6.08 -36.25
N THR A 21 0.09 -7.05 -35.38
CA THR A 21 -0.81 -6.84 -34.24
C THR A 21 -0.28 -5.77 -33.29
N LEU A 22 1.03 -5.70 -33.08
CA LEU A 22 1.63 -4.68 -32.23
C LEU A 22 1.55 -3.28 -32.88
N SER A 23 1.67 -3.18 -34.21
CA SER A 23 1.49 -1.92 -34.92
C SER A 23 0.06 -1.39 -34.85
N GLU A 24 -0.94 -2.28 -34.89
CA GLU A 24 -2.35 -1.95 -34.73
C GLU A 24 -2.63 -1.43 -33.32
N VAL A 25 -2.14 -2.13 -32.28
CA VAL A 25 -2.30 -1.72 -30.88
C VAL A 25 -1.66 -0.36 -30.60
N LEU A 26 -0.53 -0.06 -31.25
CA LEU A 26 0.16 1.21 -31.10
C LEU A 26 -0.41 2.33 -31.98
N GLU A 27 -1.33 2.01 -32.88
CA GLU A 27 -1.93 2.91 -33.88
C GLU A 27 -0.86 3.52 -34.81
N ILE A 28 0.11 2.70 -35.22
CA ILE A 28 1.19 3.10 -36.13
C ILE A 28 1.19 2.23 -37.38
N GLY A 29 1.70 2.77 -38.48
CA GLY A 29 1.87 1.98 -39.71
C GLY A 29 2.80 0.78 -39.49
N PHE A 30 2.42 -0.38 -40.03
CA PHE A 30 3.21 -1.61 -39.94
C PHE A 30 4.68 -1.42 -40.30
N ARG A 31 4.96 -0.81 -41.47
CA ARG A 31 6.34 -0.53 -41.91
C ARG A 31 7.09 0.36 -40.93
N THR A 32 6.40 1.28 -40.26
CA THR A 32 6.99 2.16 -39.27
C THR A 32 7.47 1.37 -38.06
N TYR A 33 6.66 0.43 -37.56
CA TYR A 33 7.05 -0.44 -36.44
C TYR A 33 8.22 -1.36 -36.80
N VAL A 34 8.21 -1.95 -38.01
CA VAL A 34 9.31 -2.78 -38.50
C VAL A 34 10.64 -2.02 -38.51
N ARG A 35 10.63 -0.75 -38.91
CA ARG A 35 11.83 0.11 -38.93
C ARG A 35 12.34 0.45 -37.53
N TYR A 36 11.47 0.50 -36.53
CA TYR A 36 11.86 0.65 -35.13
C TYR A 36 12.56 -0.61 -34.61
N GLU A 37 12.02 -1.80 -34.86
CA GLU A 37 12.68 -3.07 -34.49
C GLU A 37 13.99 -3.31 -35.26
N ALA A 38 14.11 -2.78 -36.49
CA ALA A 38 15.35 -2.86 -37.26
C ALA A 38 16.42 -1.84 -36.82
N GLY A 39 16.04 -0.83 -36.01
CA GLY A 39 16.92 0.27 -35.64
C GLY A 39 17.24 1.24 -36.77
N GLU A 40 16.44 1.23 -37.86
CA GLU A 40 16.58 2.20 -38.96
C GLU A 40 16.04 3.59 -38.58
N ARG A 41 15.15 3.63 -37.59
CA ARG A 41 14.48 4.85 -37.14
C ARG A 41 14.22 4.77 -35.64
N ASP A 42 14.38 5.89 -34.96
CA ASP A 42 14.00 5.99 -33.56
C ASP A 42 12.48 6.18 -33.39
N ALA A 43 11.93 5.50 -32.38
CA ALA A 43 10.51 5.62 -32.05
C ALA A 43 10.25 6.95 -31.32
N PRO A 44 9.14 7.65 -31.64
CA PRO A 44 8.78 8.85 -30.90
C PRO A 44 8.41 8.50 -29.44
N VAL A 45 8.62 9.46 -28.54
CA VAL A 45 8.38 9.28 -27.09
C VAL A 45 6.96 8.78 -26.80
N SER A 46 5.96 9.24 -27.55
CA SER A 46 4.56 8.78 -27.40
C SER A 46 4.41 7.27 -27.61
N VAL A 47 5.11 6.70 -28.59
CA VAL A 47 5.09 5.26 -28.89
C VAL A 47 5.88 4.49 -27.84
N LEU A 48 7.02 5.03 -27.39
CA LEU A 48 7.83 4.44 -26.32
C LEU A 48 7.05 4.33 -25.00
N VAL A 49 6.30 5.36 -24.63
CA VAL A 49 5.44 5.33 -23.44
C VAL A 49 4.35 4.27 -23.54
N LYS A 50 3.69 4.15 -24.71
CA LYS A 50 2.68 3.09 -24.94
C LYS A 50 3.32 1.69 -24.83
N LEU A 51 4.51 1.49 -25.41
CA LEU A 51 5.25 0.23 -25.35
C LEU A 51 5.69 -0.13 -23.93
N ALA A 52 6.22 0.84 -23.19
CA ALA A 52 6.59 0.67 -21.78
C ALA A 52 5.37 0.25 -20.93
N ALA A 53 4.22 0.90 -21.15
CA ALA A 53 2.97 0.55 -20.48
C ALA A 53 2.48 -0.87 -20.83
N LEU A 54 2.56 -1.28 -22.11
CA LEU A 54 2.20 -2.63 -22.56
C LEU A 54 3.13 -3.70 -21.96
N GLY A 55 4.43 -3.40 -21.91
CA GLY A 55 5.46 -4.27 -21.34
C GLY A 55 5.48 -4.32 -19.81
N LYS A 56 4.76 -3.42 -19.12
CA LYS A 56 4.87 -3.19 -17.67
C LYS A 56 6.32 -2.90 -17.22
N VAL A 57 7.08 -2.23 -18.09
CA VAL A 57 8.48 -1.83 -17.85
C VAL A 57 8.56 -0.31 -17.77
N SER A 58 9.51 0.22 -17.01
CA SER A 58 9.79 1.65 -16.96
C SER A 58 10.41 2.15 -18.27
N LEU A 59 10.13 3.41 -18.63
CA LEU A 59 10.71 3.99 -19.83
C LEU A 59 12.24 4.07 -19.76
N ASP A 60 12.80 4.30 -18.57
CA ASP A 60 14.24 4.32 -18.36
C ASP A 60 14.87 2.94 -18.63
N ARG A 61 14.31 1.87 -18.05
CA ARG A 61 14.78 0.50 -18.30
C ARG A 61 14.66 0.11 -19.77
N LEU A 62 13.61 0.56 -20.45
CA LEU A 62 13.42 0.34 -21.89
C LEU A 62 14.54 0.96 -22.75
N LEU A 63 15.11 2.09 -22.32
CA LEU A 63 16.10 2.85 -23.09
C LEU A 63 17.55 2.55 -22.68
N THR A 64 17.78 2.23 -21.41
CA THR A 64 19.11 2.24 -20.80
C THR A 64 19.70 0.83 -20.63
N THR A 65 18.86 -0.20 -20.47
CA THR A 65 19.30 -1.57 -20.19
C THR A 65 18.80 -2.57 -21.21
N GLU A 66 19.59 -3.59 -21.53
CA GLU A 66 19.13 -4.72 -22.33
C GLU A 66 18.13 -5.56 -21.53
N ILE A 67 16.97 -5.84 -22.11
CA ILE A 67 15.88 -6.55 -21.45
C ILE A 67 15.82 -7.98 -21.97
N HIS A 68 16.08 -8.95 -21.10
CA HIS A 68 15.85 -10.36 -21.37
C HIS A 68 14.42 -10.79 -21.06
N ILE A 69 13.98 -11.89 -21.68
CA ILE A 69 12.61 -12.40 -21.59
C ILE A 69 12.26 -12.82 -20.15
N ASP A 70 13.25 -13.34 -19.43
CA ASP A 70 13.11 -13.81 -18.05
C ASP A 70 12.97 -12.64 -17.05
N ASP A 71 13.56 -11.49 -17.37
CA ASP A 71 13.57 -10.31 -16.49
C ASP A 71 12.28 -9.46 -16.60
N LEU A 72 11.34 -9.87 -17.46
CA LEU A 72 10.06 -9.19 -17.71
C LEU A 72 8.93 -9.70 -16.80
N ASP A 73 9.14 -10.78 -16.05
CA ASP A 73 8.12 -11.32 -15.12
C ASP A 73 8.05 -10.53 -13.81
N THR A 74 9.11 -9.82 -13.47
CA THR A 74 9.15 -8.87 -12.37
C THR A 74 8.80 -7.47 -12.90
N PRO A 75 7.60 -6.93 -12.60
CA PRO A 75 7.29 -5.56 -12.97
C PRO A 75 8.30 -4.63 -12.29
N ASP A 76 8.78 -3.63 -13.03
CA ASP A 76 9.55 -2.54 -12.44
C ASP A 76 8.70 -1.96 -11.31
N GLN A 77 9.13 -2.17 -10.06
CA GLN A 77 8.48 -1.58 -8.91
C GLN A 77 8.37 -0.09 -9.20
N LYS A 78 7.14 0.44 -9.26
CA LYS A 78 6.90 1.88 -9.34
C LYS A 78 7.85 2.52 -8.35
N ILE A 79 8.85 3.26 -8.84
CA ILE A 79 9.89 3.89 -8.04
C ILE A 79 9.18 4.51 -6.84
N SER A 80 9.35 3.87 -5.68
CA SER A 80 8.76 4.35 -4.45
C SER A 80 9.37 5.73 -4.24
N LYS A 81 8.49 6.70 -4.12
CA LYS A 81 8.76 8.13 -3.96
C LYS A 81 10.08 8.37 -3.21
N SER A 82 10.94 9.18 -3.81
CA SER A 82 12.11 9.84 -3.22
C SER A 82 12.25 9.62 -1.72
N THR A 83 13.26 8.86 -1.29
CA THR A 83 13.66 8.78 0.12
C THR A 83 13.82 10.20 0.66
N ILE A 84 12.86 10.67 1.45
CA ILE A 84 12.91 12.01 2.01
C ILE A 84 14.00 11.99 3.07
N GLN A 85 15.11 12.66 2.78
CA GLN A 85 16.11 12.96 3.80
C GLN A 85 15.55 14.12 4.64
N ASN A 86 15.38 13.89 5.94
CA ASN A 86 14.98 14.90 6.93
C ASN A 86 13.56 15.46 6.78
N ALA A 87 12.55 14.60 6.74
CA ALA A 87 11.15 15.03 6.78
C ALA A 87 10.81 15.72 8.11
N LYS A 88 10.42 17.00 8.07
CA LYS A 88 9.98 17.74 9.26
C LYS A 88 8.57 17.28 9.67
N VAL A 89 8.41 16.74 10.88
CA VAL A 89 7.09 16.42 11.45
C VAL A 89 6.35 17.72 11.77
N ILE A 90 5.12 17.84 11.28
CA ILE A 90 4.21 18.98 11.56
C ILE A 90 3.20 18.62 12.64
N GLY A 91 2.79 17.35 12.73
CA GLY A 91 1.81 16.91 13.71
C GLY A 91 1.69 15.39 13.78
N GLY A 92 0.91 14.94 14.75
CA GLY A 92 0.84 13.53 15.13
C GLY A 92 1.97 13.12 16.06
N GLY A 93 1.64 12.31 17.07
CA GLY A 93 2.59 11.74 18.02
C GLY A 93 2.85 10.25 17.78
N ILE A 94 3.98 9.75 18.27
CA ILE A 94 4.27 8.29 18.29
C ILE A 94 3.18 7.55 19.06
N GLU A 95 2.70 8.14 20.15
CA GLU A 95 1.62 7.60 20.99
C GLU A 95 0.28 7.50 20.25
N GLU A 96 0.03 8.40 19.31
CA GLU A 96 -1.19 8.40 18.48
C GLU A 96 -1.09 7.43 17.30
N GLY A 97 0.08 6.81 17.08
CA GLY A 97 0.33 5.89 15.97
C GLY A 97 0.25 6.55 14.58
N ARG A 98 0.34 7.88 14.50
CA ARG A 98 0.21 8.66 13.26
C ARG A 98 1.20 9.82 13.25
N LEU A 99 1.91 9.99 12.15
CA LEU A 99 2.81 11.11 11.89
C LEU A 99 2.40 11.83 10.60
N MET A 100 2.44 13.16 10.64
CA MET A 100 2.23 14.03 9.49
C MET A 100 3.52 14.81 9.21
N PHE A 101 4.01 14.70 7.98
CA PHE A 101 5.24 15.38 7.55
C PHE A 101 4.94 16.61 6.68
N LYS A 102 5.81 17.61 6.77
CA LYS A 102 5.75 18.83 5.97
C LYS A 102 5.86 18.50 4.48
N GLY A 103 4.86 18.90 3.71
CA GLY A 103 4.83 18.72 2.25
C GLY A 103 4.27 17.38 1.79
N LEU A 104 3.87 16.49 2.72
CA LEU A 104 3.15 15.27 2.41
C LEU A 104 1.67 15.45 2.72
N LEU A 105 0.82 15.12 1.75
CA LEU A 105 -0.63 15.12 1.91
C LEU A 105 -1.14 13.84 2.58
N SER A 106 -0.30 12.81 2.70
CA SER A 106 -0.68 11.51 3.27
C SER A 106 -0.31 11.42 4.75
N ASP A 107 -1.22 10.79 5.51
CA ASP A 107 -0.93 10.36 6.87
C ASP A 107 -0.01 9.15 6.86
N HIS A 108 0.99 9.17 7.73
CA HIS A 108 1.91 8.05 7.90
C HIS A 108 1.62 7.35 9.22
N LEU A 109 1.14 6.11 9.14
CA LEU A 109 0.85 5.31 10.32
C LEU A 109 2.13 4.68 10.87
N VAL A 110 2.24 4.63 12.18
CA VAL A 110 3.37 4.07 12.94
C VAL A 110 2.83 3.03 13.90
N THR A 111 3.52 1.90 14.00
CA THR A 111 3.18 0.86 14.95
C THR A 111 3.74 1.17 16.32
N ASN A 112 2.85 1.25 17.30
CA ASN A 112 3.24 1.55 18.69
C ASN A 112 3.48 0.24 19.48
N THR A 113 2.72 -0.81 19.18
CA THR A 113 2.82 -2.07 19.92
C THR A 113 3.83 -3.04 19.29
N GLN A 114 4.46 -3.86 20.13
CA GLN A 114 5.43 -4.87 19.68
C GLN A 114 4.77 -5.95 18.81
N ASP A 115 3.49 -6.23 19.03
CA ASP A 115 2.74 -7.22 18.25
C ASP A 115 2.39 -6.68 16.86
N GLU A 116 1.98 -5.40 16.75
CA GLU A 116 1.82 -4.72 15.46
C GLU A 116 3.13 -4.69 14.67
N GLN A 117 4.26 -4.42 15.35
CA GLN A 117 5.57 -4.44 14.71
C GLN A 117 5.91 -5.83 14.17
N LYS A 118 5.72 -6.89 14.95
CA LYS A 118 5.93 -8.28 14.49
C LYS A 118 5.04 -8.62 13.30
N LEU A 119 3.76 -8.24 13.33
CA LEU A 119 2.83 -8.46 12.23
C LEU A 119 3.26 -7.73 10.96
N LEU A 120 3.67 -6.46 11.07
CA LEU A 120 4.18 -5.70 9.92
C LEU A 120 5.47 -6.31 9.36
N THR A 121 6.37 -6.78 10.21
CA THR A 121 7.60 -7.45 9.77
C THR A 121 7.28 -8.72 8.99
N LEU A 122 6.41 -9.58 9.52
CA LEU A 122 5.96 -10.80 8.83
C LEU A 122 5.31 -10.49 7.47
N PHE A 123 4.45 -9.46 7.42
CA PHE A 123 3.85 -9.01 6.18
C PHE A 123 4.89 -8.56 5.15
N ARG A 124 5.88 -7.76 5.60
CA ARG A 124 6.98 -7.27 4.76
C ARG A 124 7.90 -8.38 4.26
N GLU A 125 8.11 -9.44 5.03
CA GLU A 125 8.96 -10.57 4.61
C GLU A 125 8.24 -11.54 3.65
N SER A 126 6.90 -11.55 3.65
CA SER A 126 6.12 -12.49 2.84
C SER A 126 6.12 -12.19 1.33
N ASN A 127 5.92 -13.23 0.52
CA ASN A 127 5.78 -13.14 -0.94
C ASN A 127 4.54 -12.33 -1.37
N PRO A 128 4.54 -11.70 -2.56
CA PRO A 128 3.42 -10.87 -3.04
C PRO A 128 2.05 -11.57 -2.97
N THR A 129 2.00 -12.84 -3.38
CA THR A 129 0.78 -13.66 -3.34
C THR A 129 0.28 -13.94 -1.92
N ASN A 130 1.19 -14.07 -0.95
CA ASN A 130 0.84 -14.27 0.44
C ASN A 130 0.39 -12.96 1.11
N ARG A 131 0.97 -11.82 0.70
CA ARG A 131 0.51 -10.49 1.14
C ARG A 131 -0.94 -10.24 0.73
N ASP A 132 -1.32 -10.58 -0.49
CA ASP A 132 -2.71 -10.40 -0.96
C ASP A 132 -3.71 -11.26 -0.18
N LYS A 133 -3.35 -12.52 0.13
CA LYS A 133 -4.17 -13.39 0.99
C LYS A 133 -4.29 -12.82 2.40
N PHE A 134 -3.18 -12.36 2.98
CA PHE A 134 -3.17 -11.74 4.29
C PHE A 134 -4.08 -10.50 4.36
N LEU A 135 -4.08 -9.66 3.32
CA LEU A 135 -4.98 -8.51 3.22
C LEU A 135 -6.46 -8.93 3.13
N GLN A 136 -6.77 -9.99 2.36
CA GLN A 136 -8.13 -10.53 2.28
C GLN A 136 -8.61 -11.09 3.62
N ASP A 137 -7.75 -11.82 4.33
CA ASP A 137 -8.05 -12.37 5.65
C ASP A 137 -8.30 -11.25 6.67
N LEU A 138 -7.46 -10.19 6.65
CA LEU A 138 -7.67 -9.02 7.49
C LEU A 138 -8.98 -8.29 7.16
N GLU A 139 -9.27 -8.06 5.89
CA GLU A 139 -10.52 -7.42 5.45
C GLU A 139 -11.74 -8.23 5.91
N TRP A 140 -11.68 -9.56 5.77
CA TRP A 140 -12.71 -10.46 6.25
C TRP A 140 -12.87 -10.37 7.77
N MET A 141 -11.77 -10.38 8.52
CA MET A 141 -11.78 -10.24 9.98
C MET A 141 -12.40 -8.91 10.42
N PHE A 142 -12.04 -7.79 9.80
CA PHE A 142 -12.61 -6.46 10.12
C PHE A 142 -14.10 -6.36 9.80
N ASN A 143 -14.52 -6.92 8.67
CA ASN A 143 -15.92 -6.90 8.26
C ASN A 143 -16.79 -7.81 9.13
N ASN A 144 -16.25 -8.93 9.60
CA ASN A 144 -16.98 -9.85 10.48
C ASN A 144 -16.93 -9.46 11.95
N THR A 145 -15.85 -8.84 12.44
CA THR A 145 -15.81 -8.32 13.81
C THR A 145 -16.82 -7.18 14.02
N ARG A 146 -17.15 -6.42 12.98
CA ARG A 146 -18.29 -5.47 13.02
C ARG A 146 -19.64 -6.16 13.19
N ARG A 147 -19.81 -7.39 12.71
CA ARG A 147 -21.04 -8.20 12.95
C ARG A 147 -21.06 -8.83 14.34
N SER A 148 -19.91 -8.97 14.98
CA SER A 148 -19.78 -9.58 16.32
C SER A 148 -19.70 -8.57 17.47
N HIS A 149 -19.91 -7.28 17.25
CA HIS A 149 -20.27 -6.36 18.35
C HIS A 149 -21.73 -6.61 18.82
N SER A 150 -22.04 -7.86 19.14
CA SER A 150 -22.95 -8.17 20.22
C SER A 150 -22.08 -8.26 21.47
N THR A 151 -22.29 -7.32 22.38
CA THR A 151 -21.56 -7.13 23.64
C THR A 151 -21.24 -8.44 24.36
N ASP A 152 -19.99 -8.89 24.30
CA ASP A 152 -19.43 -9.82 25.28
C ASP A 152 -18.72 -9.01 26.39
N THR A 153 -19.45 -8.07 26.98
CA THR A 153 -19.14 -7.65 28.34
C THR A 153 -19.45 -8.86 29.21
N GLN A 154 -18.42 -9.48 29.80
CA GLN A 154 -18.64 -10.49 30.83
C GLN A 154 -19.66 -9.93 31.83
N LYS A 155 -20.85 -10.54 31.87
CA LYS A 155 -21.94 -10.11 32.75
C LYS A 155 -21.46 -10.28 34.19
N ILE A 156 -21.03 -9.19 34.81
CA ILE A 156 -20.75 -9.19 36.25
C ILE A 156 -22.08 -9.54 36.93
N PRO A 157 -22.13 -10.54 37.82
CA PRO A 157 -23.36 -10.91 38.48
C PRO A 157 -23.91 -9.69 39.23
N ARG A 158 -25.19 -9.37 38.99
CA ARG A 158 -25.90 -8.17 39.48
C ARG A 158 -25.72 -7.90 40.99
N LYS A 159 -25.45 -8.94 41.77
CA LYS A 159 -25.14 -8.87 43.22
C LYS A 159 -23.80 -8.18 43.50
N LEU A 160 -22.78 -8.47 42.71
CA LEU A 160 -21.43 -7.92 42.84
C LEU A 160 -21.39 -6.45 42.39
N GLU A 161 -22.11 -6.11 41.31
CA GLU A 161 -22.30 -4.72 40.88
C GLU A 161 -23.01 -3.89 41.95
N LYS A 162 -24.11 -4.40 42.53
CA LYS A 162 -24.82 -3.71 43.62
C LYS A 162 -23.92 -3.46 44.83
N ALA A 163 -23.07 -4.42 45.19
CA ALA A 163 -22.11 -4.27 46.27
C ALA A 163 -21.08 -3.18 45.97
N GLN A 164 -20.51 -3.16 44.76
CA GLN A 164 -19.55 -2.14 44.34
C GLN A 164 -20.18 -0.74 44.31
N THR A 165 -21.42 -0.61 43.82
CA THR A 165 -22.14 0.65 43.77
C THR A 165 -22.49 1.17 45.17
N ALA A 166 -22.89 0.29 46.10
CA ALA A 166 -23.13 0.66 47.49
C ALA A 166 -21.85 1.19 48.18
N VAL A 167 -20.69 0.57 47.93
CA VAL A 167 -19.40 1.05 48.45
C VAL A 167 -19.06 2.44 47.89
N LYS A 168 -19.30 2.69 46.60
CA LYS A 168 -19.10 4.02 45.98
C LYS A 168 -20.03 5.07 46.59
N LEU A 169 -21.32 4.76 46.77
CA LEU A 169 -22.30 5.68 47.37
C LEU A 169 -21.93 6.01 48.82
N ASN A 170 -21.48 5.03 49.60
CA ASN A 170 -21.02 5.26 50.98
C ASN A 170 -19.78 6.16 51.04
N LYS A 171 -18.85 6.06 50.08
CA LYS A 171 -17.70 6.96 49.98
C LYS A 171 -18.13 8.38 49.60
N LEU A 172 -19.07 8.52 48.67
CA LEU A 172 -19.62 9.82 48.28
C LEU A 172 -20.36 10.48 49.44
N ALA A 173 -21.21 9.74 50.15
CA ALA A 173 -21.97 10.25 51.29
C ALA A 173 -21.08 10.76 52.44
N LYS A 174 -19.93 10.10 52.68
CA LYS A 174 -18.94 10.55 53.68
C LYS A 174 -18.21 11.84 53.28
N ASN A 175 -18.14 12.13 51.98
CA ASN A 175 -17.47 13.32 51.46
C ASN A 175 -18.42 14.53 51.32
N ILE A 176 -19.71 14.38 51.62
CA ILE A 176 -20.65 15.50 51.63
C ILE A 176 -20.41 16.30 52.92
N PRO A 177 -20.02 17.59 52.83
CA PRO A 177 -19.85 18.43 54.02
C PRO A 177 -21.20 18.58 54.73
N LYS A 178 -21.22 18.37 56.05
CA LYS A 178 -22.40 18.62 56.88
C LYS A 178 -22.67 20.12 56.91
N ILE A 179 -23.58 20.59 56.07
CA ILE A 179 -24.13 21.94 56.16
C ILE A 179 -25.13 21.91 57.33
N THR A 180 -24.68 22.29 58.52
CA THR A 180 -25.58 22.64 59.60
C THR A 180 -26.17 24.01 59.30
N VAL A 181 -27.43 24.02 58.85
CA VAL A 181 -28.23 25.25 58.80
C VAL A 181 -28.49 25.66 60.26
N ARG A 182 -27.85 26.74 60.72
CA ARG A 182 -28.26 27.44 61.94
C ARG A 182 -29.53 28.22 61.62
N GLY A 183 -30.65 27.76 62.15
CA GLY A 183 -31.95 28.45 62.20
C GLY A 183 -32.60 28.08 63.51
#